data_AF-A0A183DBN7-F1
#
_entry.id   AF-A0A183DBN7-F1
#
_cell.length_a   1.000
_cell.length_b   1.000
_cell.length_c   1.000
_cell.angle_alpha   90.00
_cell.angle_beta   90.00
_cell.angle_gamma   90.00
#
_symmetry.space_group_name_H-M   'P 1'
#
loop_
_entity.id
_entity.type
_entity.pdbx_description
1 polymer ?
#
loop_
_entity_poly.entity_id
_entity_poly.type
_entity_poly.pdbx_seq_one_letter_code
_entity_poly.pdbx_strand_id
1 'polypeptide(L)' 'MEPSAALIGLRLLLYVNASDYLPTTEAVGVRITVHDKDEYPFPETFGYSAPTGYISSFGMKMVTFFSTKTR' A
#
# COMPACT_ATOMS: atom_id res chain seq x y z
N MET A 1 13.78 -25.50 -4.35
CA MET A 1 13.86 -24.03 -4.41
C MET A 1 12.53 -23.52 -3.90
N GLU A 2 12.52 -22.87 -2.73
CA GLU A 2 11.28 -22.28 -2.19
C GLU A 2 10.76 -21.20 -3.15
N PRO A 3 9.44 -21.11 -3.40
CA PRO A 3 8.89 -20.04 -4.21
C PRO A 3 9.20 -18.69 -3.56
N SER A 4 9.58 -17.68 -4.36
CA SER A 4 9.85 -16.36 -3.80
C SER A 4 8.59 -15.77 -3.18
N ALA A 5 8.71 -15.10 -2.03
CA ALA A 5 7.57 -14.51 -1.32
C ALA A 5 6.73 -13.57 -2.21
N ALA A 6 7.36 -12.94 -3.22
CA ALA A 6 6.69 -12.09 -4.20
C ALA A 6 5.71 -12.84 -5.14
N LEU A 7 5.89 -14.15 -5.35
CA LEU A 7 4.99 -14.96 -6.19
C LEU A 7 3.71 -15.38 -5.47
N ILE A 8 3.78 -15.53 -4.15
CA ILE A 8 2.68 -16.02 -3.31
C ILE A 8 1.93 -14.90 -2.56
N GLY A 9 2.45 -13.67 -2.60
CA GLY A 9 1.80 -12.48 -2.05
C GLY A 9 0.68 -11.91 -2.93
N LEU A 10 0.04 -10.84 -2.46
CA LEU A 10 -0.98 -10.12 -3.22
C LEU A 10 -0.37 -9.47 -4.48
N ARG A 11 -1.02 -9.68 -5.63
CA ARG A 11 -0.62 -9.10 -6.91
C ARG A 11 -1.84 -8.43 -7.53
N LEU A 12 -1.71 -7.15 -7.86
CA LEU A 12 -2.79 -6.35 -8.45
C LEU A 12 -2.33 -5.78 -9.79
N LEU A 13 -3.22 -5.79 -10.77
CA LEU A 13 -3.10 -4.99 -11.98
C LEU A 13 -4.17 -3.92 -11.90
N LEU A 14 -3.76 -2.66 -11.80
CA LEU A 14 -4.65 -1.53 -11.62
C LEU A 14 -4.60 -0.64 -12.86
N TYR A 15 -5.77 -0.16 -13.27
CA TYR A 15 -5.92 0.82 -14.33
C TYR A 15 -6.30 2.16 -13.71
N VAL A 16 -5.61 3.23 -14.13
CA VAL A 16 -5.89 4.60 -13.72
C VAL A 16 -6.23 5.39 -14.97
N ASN A 17 -7.46 5.89 -15.06
CA ASN A 17 -7.86 6.81 -16.12
C ASN A 17 -7.57 8.25 -15.71
N ALA A 18 -6.37 8.74 -16.03
CA ALA A 18 -5.98 10.11 -15.71
C ALA A 18 -6.80 11.17 -16.46
N SER A 19 -7.49 10.80 -17.55
CA SER A 19 -8.31 11.74 -18.32
C SER A 19 -9.56 12.21 -17.56
N ASP A 20 -10.02 11.41 -16.59
CA ASP A 20 -11.19 11.73 -15.77
C ASP A 20 -10.82 12.57 -14.53
N TYR A 21 -9.54 12.91 -14.37
CA TYR A 21 -9.07 13.67 -13.21
C TYR A 21 -9.35 15.16 -13.39
N LEU A 22 -9.39 15.89 -12.26
CA LEU A 22 -9.50 17.35 -12.30
C LEU A 22 -8.22 17.96 -12.90
N PRO A 23 -8.31 19.05 -13.67
CA PRO A 23 -7.13 19.72 -14.23
C PRO A 23 -6.13 20.22 -13.18
N THR A 24 -6.57 20.41 -11.94
CA THR A 24 -5.75 20.85 -10.80
C THR A 24 -5.15 19.69 -10.02
N THR A 25 -5.36 18.44 -10.42
CA THR A 25 -4.76 17.28 -9.76
C THR A 25 -3.25 17.27 -10.00
N GLU A 26 -2.46 17.31 -8.93
CA GLU A 26 -1.01 17.47 -9.00
C GLU A 26 -0.25 16.17 -9.32
N ALA A 27 -0.84 15.00 -9.06
CA ALA A 27 -0.19 13.71 -9.24
C ALA A 27 -1.15 12.61 -9.71
N VAL A 28 -0.63 11.70 -10.54
CA VAL A 28 -1.36 10.53 -11.06
C VAL A 28 -0.71 9.25 -10.52
N GLY A 29 -1.53 8.35 -9.99
CA GLY A 29 -1.08 7.10 -9.40
C GLY A 29 -2.12 6.51 -8.46
N VAL A 30 -1.68 5.50 -7.70
CA VAL A 30 -2.48 4.86 -6.65
C VAL A 30 -1.77 5.04 -5.31
N ARG A 31 -2.54 5.33 -4.25
CA ARG A 31 -2.06 5.24 -2.86
C ARG A 31 -2.54 3.95 -2.22
N ILE A 32 -1.63 3.23 -1.57
CA ILE A 32 -1.90 1.94 -0.91
C ILE A 32 -1.51 2.05 0.56
N THR A 33 -2.41 1.69 1.46
CA THR A 33 -2.13 1.52 2.89
C THR A 33 -2.45 0.10 3.29
N VAL A 34 -1.62 -0.46 4.18
CA VAL A 34 -1.89 -1.71 4.85
C VAL A 34 -2.12 -1.42 6.32
N HIS A 35 -3.22 -1.92 6.86
CA HIS A 35 -3.70 -1.68 8.21
C HIS A 35 -4.28 -2.97 8.80
N ASP A 36 -4.48 -3.01 10.11
CA ASP A 36 -5.14 -4.15 10.75
C ASP A 36 -6.62 -4.23 10.35
N LYS A 37 -7.16 -5.45 10.37
CA LYS A 37 -8.49 -5.78 9.84
C LYS A 37 -9.62 -4.96 10.49
N ASP A 38 -9.46 -4.64 11.76
CA ASP A 38 -10.45 -3.94 12.59
C ASP A 38 -10.11 -2.45 12.79
N GLU A 39 -9.10 -1.93 12.10
CA GLU A 39 -8.66 -0.53 12.14
C GLU A 39 -9.12 0.24 10.89
N TYR A 40 -9.39 1.54 11.05
CA TYR A 40 -9.70 2.41 9.91
C TYR A 40 -8.42 2.81 9.15
N PRO A 41 -8.39 2.72 7.80
CA PRO A 41 -7.22 3.13 7.02
C PRO A 41 -7.08 4.65 6.89
N PHE A 42 -5.86 5.17 7.02
CA PHE A 42 -5.53 6.57 6.74
C PHE A 42 -4.50 6.70 5.59
N PRO A 43 -4.92 6.55 4.32
CA PRO A 43 -4.01 6.49 3.17
C PRO A 43 -3.24 7.78 2.91
N GLU A 44 -3.77 8.94 3.30
CA GLU A 44 -3.05 10.21 3.18
C GLU A 44 -1.89 10.31 4.18
N THR A 45 -2.01 9.67 5.34
CA THR A 45 -0.99 9.70 6.40
C THR A 45 0.02 8.55 6.29
N PHE A 46 -0.46 7.33 6.04
CA PHE A 46 0.34 6.10 6.08
C PHE A 46 0.35 5.34 4.74
N GLY A 47 0.05 6.03 3.64
CA GLY A 47 0.02 5.44 2.30
C GLY A 47 1.37 5.46 1.61
N TYR A 48 1.57 4.44 0.78
CA TYR A 48 2.67 4.34 -0.18
C TYR A 48 2.14 4.62 -1.59
N SER A 49 2.87 5.44 -2.34
CA SER A 49 2.52 5.77 -3.73
C SER A 49 3.05 4.72 -4.69
N ALA A 50 2.19 4.24 -5.58
CA ALA A 50 2.54 3.42 -6.73
C ALA A 50 2.26 4.22 -8.02
N PRO A 51 3.30 4.64 -8.77
CA PRO A 51 3.10 5.38 -10.02
C PRO A 51 2.56 4.47 -11.13
N THR A 52 1.79 5.05 -12.04
CA THR A 52 1.36 4.36 -13.26
C THR A 52 2.53 4.11 -14.21
N GLY A 53 2.45 3.06 -15.03
CA GLY A 53 3.47 2.74 -16.05
C GLY A 53 4.69 1.98 -15.53
N TYR A 54 4.76 1.72 -14.22
CA TYR A 54 5.81 0.92 -13.57
C TYR A 54 5.19 -0.19 -12.72
N ILE A 55 5.99 -1.21 -12.40
CA ILE A 55 5.64 -2.21 -11.41
C ILE A 55 6.22 -1.77 -10.07
N SER A 56 5.35 -1.52 -9.09
CA SER A 56 5.76 -1.29 -7.70
C SER A 56 5.68 -2.59 -6.89
N SER A 57 6.71 -2.86 -6.07
CA SER A 57 6.77 -4.02 -5.19
C SER A 57 7.03 -3.57 -3.77
N PHE A 58 6.16 -3.98 -2.84
CA PHE A 58 6.23 -3.62 -1.43
C PHE A 58 6.42 -4.87 -0.58
N GLY A 59 7.61 -5.03 0.00
CA GLY A 59 7.87 -6.06 1.00
C GLY A 59 7.46 -5.57 2.38
N MET A 60 6.85 -6.45 3.18
CA MET A 60 6.34 -6.10 4.51
C MET A 60 6.94 -6.97 5.59
N LYS A 61 7.07 -6.41 6.79
CA LYS A 61 7.40 -7.12 8.02
C LYS A 61 6.40 -6.73 9.09
N MET A 62 5.75 -7.73 9.69
CA MET A 62 4.87 -7.52 10.83
C MET A 62 5.70 -7.14 12.06
N VAL A 63 5.31 -6.07 12.75
CA VAL A 63 5.91 -5.61 13.99
C VAL A 63 4.81 -5.45 15.03
N THR A 64 4.89 -6.22 16.11
CA THR A 64 3.94 -6.14 17.23
C THR A 64 4.65 -5.52 18.43
N PHE A 65 4.09 -4.46 18.99
CA PHE A 65 4.56 -3.86 20.23
C PHE A 65 3.71 -4.35 21.39
N PHE A 66 4.34 -5.02 22.35
CA PHE A 66 3.68 -5.38 23.60
C PHE A 66 3.94 -4.30 24.63
N SER A 67 2.88 -3.65 25.11
CA SER A 67 2.99 -2.71 26.24
C SER A 67 3.13 -3.51 27.54
N THR A 68 4.31 -3.49 28.16
CA THR A 68 4.48 -3.95 29.54
C THR A 68 3.94 -2.87 30.47
N LYS A 69 2.70 -3.03 30.92
CA LYS A 69 2.14 -2.16 31.97
C LYS A 69 2.81 -2.53 33.30
N THR A 70 3.82 -1.76 33.72
CA THR A 70 4.37 -1.83 35.08
C THR A 70 3.28 -1.36 36.05
N ARG A 71 3.08 -2.14 37.12
CA ARG A 71 2.13 -1.83 38.20
C ARG A 71 2.54 -0.57 38.96
#